data_AF-A0A8T6EEA2-F1
#
_entry.id   AF-A0A8T6EEA2-F1
#
_cell.length_a   1.000
_cell.length_b   1.000
_cell.length_c   1.000
_cell.angle_alpha   90.00
_cell.angle_beta   90.00
_cell.angle_gamma   90.00
#
_symmetry.space_group_name_H-M   'P 1'
#
loop_
_entity.id
_entity.type
_entity.pdbx_description
1 polymer ?
#
loop_
_entity_poly.entity_id
_entity_poly.type
_entity_poly.pdbx_seq_one_letter_code
_entity_poly.pdbx_strand_id
1 'polypeptide(L)'
;MGVDKISISFDAGLGDAVRQAARSDDKALSAWLAEAAEAKLRAEALRAFLDDWEQEHGPITAEELHRARVELGLAVDAPAR
;
A
#
# COMPACT_ATOMS: atom_id res chain seq x y z
N MET A 1 -25.33 -9.16 -5.72
CA MET A 1 -24.36 -8.05 -5.51
C MET A 1 -24.41 -7.14 -6.72
N GLY A 2 -24.57 -5.84 -6.54
CA GLY A 2 -24.66 -4.88 -7.66
C GLY A 2 -23.26 -4.43 -8.10
N VAL A 3 -23.09 -4.22 -9.40
CA VAL A 3 -21.89 -3.59 -9.96
C VAL A 3 -22.17 -2.09 -10.02
N ASP A 4 -21.42 -1.29 -9.27
CA ASP A 4 -21.41 0.16 -9.43
C ASP A 4 -20.51 0.53 -10.62
N LYS A 5 -21.05 1.31 -11.57
CA LYS A 5 -20.36 1.67 -12.82
C LYS A 5 -19.94 3.12 -12.76
N ILE A 6 -18.63 3.34 -12.83
CA ILE A 6 -18.03 4.66 -12.76
C ILE A 6 -17.37 4.99 -14.11
N SER A 7 -17.59 6.20 -14.61
CA SER A 7 -16.87 6.74 -15.77
C SER A 7 -15.66 7.53 -15.29
N ILE A 8 -14.47 7.21 -15.80
CA ILE A 8 -13.20 7.80 -15.36
C ILE A 8 -12.46 8.32 -16.60
N SER A 9 -12.03 9.58 -16.54
CA SER A 9 -11.16 10.19 -17.55
C SER A 9 -9.71 10.08 -17.09
N PHE A 10 -8.82 9.75 -18.04
CA PHE A 10 -7.38 9.73 -17.84
C PHE A 10 -6.71 10.64 -18.86
N ASP A 11 -5.55 11.17 -18.49
CA ASP A 11 -4.60 11.64 -19.49
C ASP A 11 -4.25 10.50 -20.45
N ALA A 12 -4.06 10.83 -21.74
CA ALA A 12 -3.91 9.83 -22.79
C ALA A 12 -2.81 8.79 -22.48
N GLY A 13 -1.64 9.24 -22.03
CA GLY A 13 -0.54 8.35 -21.68
C GLY A 13 -0.83 7.45 -20.46
N LEU A 14 -1.59 7.95 -19.49
CA LEU A 14 -1.94 7.17 -18.30
C LEU A 14 -2.95 6.07 -18.64
N GLY A 15 -3.94 6.37 -19.50
CA GLY A 15 -4.91 5.38 -19.94
C GLY A 15 -4.26 4.17 -20.63
N ASP A 16 -3.23 4.40 -21.45
CA ASP A 16 -2.48 3.32 -22.11
C ASP A 16 -1.60 2.53 -21.14
N ALA A 17 -0.92 3.23 -20.21
CA ALA A 17 -0.11 2.58 -19.18
C ALA A 17 -0.95 1.65 -18.28
N VAL A 18 -2.13 2.10 -17.83
CA VAL A 18 -3.03 1.29 -17.00
C VAL A 18 -3.54 0.06 -17.77
N ARG A 19 -3.91 0.22 -19.05
CA ARG A 19 -4.31 -0.93 -19.88
C ARG A 19 -3.17 -1.92 -20.08
N GLN A 20 -1.95 -1.43 -20.26
CA GLN A 20 -0.77 -2.29 -20.39
C GLN A 20 -0.50 -3.04 -19.09
N ALA A 21 -0.53 -2.36 -17.94
CA ALA A 21 -0.34 -2.97 -16.63
C ALA A 21 -1.37 -4.07 -16.35
N ALA A 22 -2.67 -3.79 -16.60
CA ALA A 22 -3.72 -4.80 -16.44
C ALA A 22 -3.48 -6.04 -17.31
N ARG A 23 -3.02 -5.88 -18.55
CA ARG A 23 -2.67 -7.02 -19.42
C ARG A 23 -1.44 -7.78 -18.93
N SER A 24 -0.41 -7.07 -18.48
CA SER A 24 0.80 -7.69 -17.92
C SER A 24 0.49 -8.54 -16.68
N ASP A 25 -0.51 -8.13 -15.90
CA ASP A 25 -1.00 -8.84 -14.71
C ASP A 25 -2.09 -9.89 -15.03
N ASP A 26 -2.43 -10.10 -16.31
CA ASP A 26 -3.52 -10.98 -16.79
C ASP A 26 -4.89 -10.69 -16.15
N LYS A 27 -5.21 -9.40 -15.99
CA LYS A 27 -6.45 -8.92 -15.36
C LYS A 27 -7.30 -8.08 -16.29
N ALA A 28 -8.62 -8.14 -16.07
CA ALA A 28 -9.53 -7.14 -16.63
C ALA A 28 -9.20 -5.75 -16.06
N LEU A 29 -9.28 -4.72 -16.90
CA LEU A 29 -8.98 -3.33 -16.52
C LEU A 29 -9.74 -2.87 -15.28
N SER A 30 -11.03 -3.21 -15.17
CA SER A 30 -11.85 -2.84 -14.02
C SER A 30 -11.42 -3.54 -12.73
N ALA A 31 -11.02 -4.82 -12.81
CA ALA A 31 -10.50 -5.55 -11.65
C ALA A 31 -9.17 -4.97 -11.19
N TRP A 32 -8.26 -4.72 -12.14
CA TRP A 32 -6.97 -4.09 -11.85
C TRP A 32 -7.13 -2.71 -11.19
N LEU A 33 -8.04 -1.87 -11.70
CA LEU A 33 -8.33 -0.56 -11.12
C LEU A 33 -8.98 -0.65 -9.74
N ALA A 34 -9.90 -1.60 -9.53
CA ALA A 34 -10.52 -1.82 -8.23
C ALA A 34 -9.48 -2.21 -7.18
N GLU A 35 -8.59 -3.15 -7.50
CA GLU A 35 -7.50 -3.56 -6.61
C GLU A 35 -6.54 -2.41 -6.30
N ALA A 36 -6.17 -1.61 -7.31
CA ALA A 36 -5.33 -0.44 -7.13
C ALA A 36 -5.99 0.61 -6.21
N ALA A 37 -7.29 0.85 -6.39
CA ALA A 37 -8.07 1.74 -5.54
C ALA A 37 -8.14 1.22 -4.09
N GLU A 38 -8.43 -0.07 -3.90
CA GLU A 38 -8.44 -0.69 -2.57
C GLU A 38 -7.07 -0.62 -1.88
N ALA A 39 -5.99 -0.88 -2.60
CA ALA A 39 -4.64 -0.80 -2.06
C ALA A 39 -4.31 0.63 -1.61
N LYS A 40 -4.70 1.64 -2.41
CA LYS A 40 -4.52 3.05 -2.06
C LYS A 40 -5.31 3.42 -0.80
N LEU A 41 -6.58 3.05 -0.74
CA LEU A 41 -7.45 3.34 0.41
C LEU A 41 -6.97 2.64 1.68
N ARG A 42 -6.53 1.38 1.59
CA ARG A 42 -5.93 0.66 2.72
C ARG A 42 -4.66 1.34 3.23
N ALA A 43 -3.78 1.79 2.32
CA ALA A 43 -2.57 2.50 2.71
C ALA A 43 -2.87 3.84 3.39
N GLU A 44 -3.89 4.57 2.91
CA GLU A 44 -4.34 5.82 3.54
C GLU A 44 -4.94 5.59 4.93
N ALA A 45 -5.81 4.59 5.07
CA ALA A 45 -6.40 4.22 6.35
C ALA A 45 -5.32 3.77 7.35
N LEU A 46 -4.34 2.97 6.90
CA LEU A 46 -3.22 2.56 7.75
C LEU A 46 -2.39 3.75 8.20
N ARG A 47 -2.12 4.71 7.31
CA ARG A 47 -1.36 5.92 7.67
C ARG A 47 -2.10 6.74 8.73
N ALA A 48 -3.40 6.99 8.53
CA ALA A 48 -4.19 7.71 9.52
C ALA A 48 -4.22 7.00 10.88
N PHE A 49 -4.35 5.67 10.88
CA PHE A 49 -4.28 4.87 12.09
C PHE A 49 -2.93 4.98 12.80
N LEU A 50 -1.82 4.94 12.05
CA LEU A 50 -0.48 5.11 12.62
C LEU A 50 -0.27 6.51 13.17
N ASP A 51 -0.76 7.54 12.48
CA ASP A 51 -0.70 8.93 12.97
C ASP A 51 -1.43 9.05 14.32
N ASP A 52 -2.65 8.52 14.44
CA ASP A 52 -3.41 8.53 15.70
C ASP A 52 -2.70 7.75 16.82
N TRP A 53 -2.14 6.59 16.49
CA TRP A 53 -1.37 5.77 17.43
C TRP A 53 -0.11 6.48 17.93
N GLU A 54 0.63 7.16 17.05
CA GLU A 54 1.83 7.92 17.43
C GLU A 54 1.50 9.15 18.27
N GLN A 55 0.33 9.76 18.09
CA GLN A 55 -0.11 10.84 19.00
C GLN A 55 -0.38 10.34 20.41
N GLU A 56 -0.90 9.12 20.56
CA GLU A 56 -1.20 8.52 21.87
C GLU A 56 0.05 7.97 22.57
N HIS A 57 0.94 7.32 21.81
CA HIS A 57 2.05 6.53 22.37
C HIS A 57 3.43 7.13 22.13
N GLY A 58 3.55 8.13 21.26
CA GLY A 58 4.81 8.60 20.71
C GLY A 58 5.28 7.74 19.52
N PRO A 59 6.29 8.20 18.77
CA PRO A 59 6.82 7.46 17.63
C PRO A 59 7.51 6.17 18.09
N ILE A 60 7.40 5.11 17.29
CA ILE A 60 8.15 3.86 17.54
C ILE A 60 9.65 4.15 17.44
N THR A 61 10.38 3.93 18.52
CA THR A 61 11.81 4.22 18.59
C THR A 61 12.65 3.14 17.87
N ALA A 62 13.88 3.50 17.50
CA ALA A 62 14.82 2.53 16.90
C ALA A 62 15.14 1.36 17.84
N GLU A 63 15.18 1.60 19.16
CA GLU A 63 15.41 0.58 20.18
C GLU A 63 14.23 -0.40 20.28
N GLU A 64 12.99 0.11 20.24
CA GLU A 64 11.79 -0.71 20.22
C GLU A 64 11.70 -1.55 18.93
N LEU A 65 12.02 -0.96 17.77
CA LEU A 65 12.11 -1.69 16.51
C LEU A 65 13.20 -2.76 16.55
N HIS A 66 14.36 -2.47 17.14
CA HIS A 66 15.43 -3.43 17.27
C HIS A 66 15.01 -4.62 18.14
N ARG A 67 14.42 -4.34 19.31
CA ARG A 67 13.90 -5.37 20.21
C ARG A 67 12.84 -6.24 19.53
N ALA A 68 11.88 -5.62 18.83
CA ALA A 68 10.84 -6.34 18.10
C ALA A 68 11.41 -7.23 17.00
N ARG A 69 12.44 -6.78 16.26
CA ARG A 69 13.12 -7.61 15.24
C ARG A 69 13.81 -8.83 15.85
N VAL A 70 14.49 -8.64 16.99
CA VAL A 70 15.12 -9.74 17.74
C VAL A 70 14.07 -10.74 18.21
N GLU A 71 12.96 -10.28 18.79
CA GLU A 71 11.87 -11.14 19.26
C GLU A 71 11.18 -11.92 18.13
N LEU A 72 10.99 -11.30 16.97
CA LEU A 72 10.37 -11.91 15.78
C LEU A 72 11.33 -12.79 14.97
N GLY A 73 12.61 -12.87 15.34
CA GLY A 73 13.62 -13.62 14.60
C GLY A 73 13.87 -13.07 13.18
N LEU A 74 13.54 -11.81 12.92
CA LEU A 74 13.84 -11.15 11.66
C LEU A 74 15.33 -10.82 11.63
N ALA A 75 16.01 -11.16 10.52
CA ALA A 75 17.43 -10.92 10.37
C ALA A 75 17.76 -9.45 10.69
N VAL A 76 18.55 -9.25 11.75
CA VAL A 76 19.12 -7.96 12.08
C VAL A 76 20.30 -7.80 11.14
N ASP A 77 20.12 -7.08 10.02
CA ASP A 77 21.26 -6.70 9.20
C ASP A 77 22.25 -5.93 10.08
N ALA A 78 23.41 -6.54 10.32
CA ALA A 78 24.50 -5.91 11.02
C ALA A 78 24.92 -4.65 10.25
N PRO A 79 25.27 -3.54 10.93
CA PRO A 79 25.67 -2.32 10.25
C PRO A 79 26.85 -2.60 9.32
N ALA A 80 26.75 -2.11 8.08
CA ALA A 80 27.85 -2.13 7.12
C ALA A 80 29.08 -1.48 7.77
N ARG A 81 30.20 -2.22 7.75
CA ARG A 81 31.47 -1.87 8.38
C ARG A 81 32.22 -0.81 7.57
#